data_AF-A0A2E0MEN3-F1
#
_entry.id   AF-A0A2E0MEN3-F1
#
_cell.length_a   1.000
_cell.length_b   1.000
_cell.length_c   1.000
_cell.angle_alpha   90.00
_cell.angle_beta   90.00
_cell.angle_gamma   90.00
#
_symmetry.space_group_name_H-M   'P 1'
#
loop_
_entity.id
_entity.type
_entity.pdbx_description
1 polymer ?
#
loop_
_entity_poly.entity_id
_entity_poly.type
_entity_poly.pdbx_seq_one_letter_code
_entity_poly.pdbx_strand_id
1 'polypeptide(L)' 'MNISYNWLKEYIQIEESPEELSVILTDLGLEIGGFKKVQSIVGGLEGLVVGEVKDKWQHPNADKLSCT' A
#
# COMPACT_ATOMS: atom_id res chain seq x y z
N MET A 1 4.85 16.96 11.83
CA MET A 1 5.54 15.65 11.74
C MET A 1 4.67 14.71 10.91
N ASN A 2 5.24 13.82 10.10
CA ASN A 2 4.46 12.83 9.34
C ASN A 2 4.76 11.43 9.88
N ILE A 3 3.73 10.64 10.12
CA ILE A 3 3.83 9.26 10.60
C ILE A 3 2.97 8.37 9.69
N SER A 4 3.46 7.16 9.39
CA SER A 4 2.67 6.18 8.66
C SER A 4 1.58 5.62 9.58
N TYR A 5 0.33 5.72 9.14
CA TYR A 5 -0.81 5.12 9.82
C TYR A 5 -0.65 3.59 9.97
N ASN A 6 -0.07 2.92 8.97
CA ASN A 6 0.23 1.48 9.05
C ASN A 6 1.33 1.18 10.07
N TRP A 7 2.34 2.03 10.15
CA TRP A 7 3.40 1.86 11.15
C TRP A 7 2.85 2.03 12.56
N LEU A 8 1.92 2.98 12.78
CA LEU A 8 1.27 3.15 14.08
C LEU A 8 0.48 1.89 14.49
N LYS A 9 -0.16 1.21 13.53
CA LYS A 9 -0.86 -0.07 13.76
C LYS A 9 0.04 -1.21 14.24
N GLU A 10 1.35 -1.13 14.02
CA GLU A 10 2.29 -2.14 14.52
C GLU A 10 2.50 -2.03 16.05
N TYR A 11 2.18 -0.89 16.65
CA TYR A 11 2.39 -0.63 18.09
C TYR A 11 1.09 -0.61 18.88
N ILE A 12 -0.01 -0.18 18.26
CA ILE A 12 -1.32 -0.07 18.89
C ILE A 12 -2.40 -0.59 17.96
N GLN A 13 -3.38 -1.30 18.53
CA GLN A 13 -4.55 -1.74 17.77
C GLN A 13 -5.43 -0.51 17.48
N ILE A 14 -5.53 -0.15 16.20
CA ILE A 14 -6.35 0.95 15.70
C ILE A 14 -7.34 0.36 14.68
N GLU A 15 -8.62 0.48 14.99
CA GLU A 15 -9.72 0.03 14.13
C GLU A 15 -10.36 1.20 13.38
N GLU A 16 -10.18 2.40 13.91
CA GLU A 16 -10.68 3.67 13.40
C GLU A 16 -10.01 4.04 12.09
N SER A 17 -10.78 4.62 11.18
CA SER A 17 -10.27 5.21 9.93
C SER A 17 -9.27 6.35 10.19
N PRO A 18 -8.39 6.69 9.24
CA PRO A 18 -7.51 7.85 9.35
C PRO A 18 -8.26 9.15 9.66
N GLU A 19 -9.47 9.30 9.13
CA GLU A 19 -10.39 10.41 9.38
C GLU A 19 -10.77 10.47 10.86
N GLU A 20 -11.29 9.38 11.43
CA GLU A 20 -11.70 9.31 12.84
C GLU A 20 -10.51 9.47 13.79
N LEU A 21 -9.38 8.81 13.48
CA LEU A 21 -8.16 8.94 14.26
C LEU A 21 -7.67 10.38 14.30
N SER A 22 -7.83 11.14 13.21
CA SER A 22 -7.44 12.55 13.18
C SER A 22 -8.22 13.40 14.19
N VAL A 23 -9.51 13.12 14.38
CA VAL A 23 -10.37 13.78 15.35
C VAL A 23 -9.94 13.41 16.77
N ILE A 24 -9.77 12.10 17.03
CA ILE A 24 -9.37 11.59 18.34
C ILE A 24 -8.02 12.19 18.79
N LEU A 25 -7.02 12.21 17.91
CA LEU A 25 -5.71 12.77 18.22
C LEU A 25 -5.82 14.28 18.49
N THR A 26 -6.63 15.01 17.71
CA THR A 26 -6.86 16.45 17.92
C THR A 26 -7.53 16.71 19.27
N ASP A 27 -8.53 15.91 19.66
CA ASP A 27 -9.21 16.01 20.96
C ASP A 27 -8.27 15.71 22.14
N LEU A 28 -7.27 14.85 21.93
CA LEU A 28 -6.20 14.57 22.89
C LEU A 28 -5.10 15.66 22.92
N GLY A 29 -5.23 16.72 22.12
CA GLY A 29 -4.30 17.85 22.06
C GLY A 29 -3.15 17.68 21.08
N LEU A 30 -3.19 16.67 20.20
CA LEU A 30 -2.21 16.47 19.13
C LEU A 30 -2.75 17.09 17.84
N GLU A 31 -2.19 18.24 17.45
CA GLU A 31 -2.62 18.94 16.24
C GLU A 31 -2.34 18.12 14.98
N ILE A 32 -3.39 17.89 14.18
CA ILE A 32 -3.31 17.20 12.90
C ILE A 32 -3.52 18.20 11.76
N GLY A 33 -2.44 18.50 11.02
CA GLY A 33 -2.51 19.36 9.83
C GLY A 33 -3.13 18.68 8.59
N GLY A 34 -3.38 17.38 8.66
CA GLY A 34 -3.98 16.57 7.60
C GLY A 34 -3.25 15.25 7.36
N PHE A 35 -3.85 14.41 6.53
CA PHE A 35 -3.25 13.15 6.08
C PHE A 35 -3.43 13.02 4.57
N LYS A 36 -2.59 12.18 3.96
CA LYS A 36 -2.66 11.88 2.53
C LYS A 36 -2.40 10.40 2.31
N LYS A 37 -3.11 9.82 1.35
CA LYS A 37 -2.81 8.49 0.86
C LYS A 37 -1.50 8.56 0.08
N VAL A 38 -0.48 7.85 0.56
CA VAL A 38 0.81 7.74 -0.13
C VAL A 38 0.75 6.52 -1.03
N GLN A 39 1.02 6.70 -2.31
CA GLN A 39 1.14 5.63 -3.29
C GLN A 39 2.50 5.73 -3.97
N SER A 40 3.25 4.63 -4.02
CA SER A 40 4.55 4.57 -4.71
C SER A 40 4.38 4.65 -6.23
N ILE A 41 3.25 4.18 -6.74
CA ILE A 41 2.86 4.21 -8.15
C ILE A 41 1.44 4.76 -8.21
N VAL A 42 1.20 5.75 -9.07
CA VAL A 42 -0.13 6.37 -9.26
C VAL A 42 -1.13 5.28 -9.63
N GLY A 43 -2.24 5.19 -8.88
CA GLY A 43 -3.22 4.11 -9.04
C GLY A 43 -2.93 2.86 -8.19
N GLY A 44 -1.87 2.87 -7.37
CA GLY A 44 -1.64 1.86 -6.33
C GLY A 44 -1.40 0.44 -6.86
N LEU A 45 -0.99 0.28 -8.12
CA LEU A 45 -0.90 -1.03 -8.79
C LEU A 45 -2.24 -1.79 -8.76
N GLU A 46 -3.37 -1.09 -8.79
CA GLU A 46 -4.69 -1.71 -8.80
C GLU A 46 -4.81 -2.70 -9.97
N GLY A 47 -5.23 -3.93 -9.67
CA GLY A 47 -5.29 -5.04 -10.62
C GLY A 47 -4.00 -5.85 -10.76
N LEU A 48 -2.88 -5.45 -10.13
CA LEU A 48 -1.68 -6.28 -10.05
C LEU A 48 -1.88 -7.37 -8.99
N VAL A 49 -1.63 -8.61 -9.40
CA VAL A 49 -1.71 -9.78 -8.52
C VAL A 49 -0.38 -10.52 -8.52
N VAL A 50 -0.11 -11.22 -7.42
CA VAL A 50 1.03 -12.14 -7.33
C VAL A 50 0.61 -13.45 -7.99
N GLY A 51 1.37 -13.87 -9.01
CA GLY A 51 1.19 -15.15 -9.70
C GLY A 51 2.41 -16.04 -9.56
N GLU A 52 2.20 -17.35 -9.59
CA GLU A 52 3.26 -18.36 -9.64
C GLU A 52 3.30 -18.99 -11.03
N VAL A 53 4.43 -18.91 -11.73
CA VAL A 53 4.62 -19.56 -13.04
C VAL A 53 4.83 -21.05 -12.83
N LYS A 54 3.92 -21.88 -13.34
CA LYS A 54 4.00 -23.35 -13.22
C LYS A 54 4.85 -23.99 -14.30
N ASP A 55 4.75 -23.48 -15.53
CA ASP A 55 5.47 -24.00 -16.68
C ASP A 55 6.04 -22.85 -17.51
N LYS A 56 7.13 -23.12 -18.23
CA LYS A 56 7.78 -22.12 -19.09
C LYS A 56 8.44 -22.79 -20.29
N TRP A 57 8.29 -22.21 -21.48
CA TRP A 57 9.03 -22.63 -22.68
C TRP A 57 9.54 -21.44 -23.50
N GLN A 58 10.50 -21.71 -24.39
CA GLN A 58 11.09 -20.71 -25.28
C GLN A 58 10.07 -20.25 -26.32
N HIS A 59 9.96 -18.94 -26.55
CA HIS A 59 9.07 -18.42 -27.60
C HIS A 59 9.56 -18.89 -28.99
N PRO A 60 8.68 -19.44 -29.84
CA PRO A 60 9.10 -20.10 -31.08
C PRO A 60 9.76 -19.15 -32.09
N ASN A 61 9.41 -17.85 -32.03
CA ASN A 61 9.86 -16.83 -32.97
C ASN A 61 10.68 -15.71 -32.31
N ALA A 62 11.16 -15.89 -31.08
CA ALA A 62 11.95 -14.87 -30.39
C ALA A 62 12.99 -15.51 -29.47
N ASP A 63 14.25 -15.07 -29.57
CA ASP A 63 15.40 -15.58 -28.82
C ASP A 63 15.38 -15.15 -27.34
N LYS A 64 14.85 -13.97 -27.03
CA LYS A 64 14.87 -13.38 -25.67
C LYS A 64 13.57 -13.48 -24.89
N LEU A 65 12.54 -14.14 -25.43
CA LEU A 65 11.21 -14.24 -24.80
C LEU A 65 10.89 -15.65 -24.34
N SER A 66 10.01 -15.75 -23.35
CA SER A 66 9.49 -17.01 -22.85
C SER A 66 7.96 -16.96 -22.76
N CYS A 67 7.32 -18.07 -23.09
CA CYS A 67 5.91 -18.30 -22.82
C CYS A 67 5.77 -18.94 -21.44
N THR A 68 4.81 -18.47 -20.65
CA THR A 68 4.60 -18.79 -19.23
C THR A 68 3.12 -18.89 -18.92
#